data_AF-A0AAV5TKT4-F1
#
_entry.id   AF-A0AAV5TKT4-F1
#
_cell.length_a   1.000
_cell.length_b   1.000
_cell.length_c   1.000
_cell.angle_alpha   90.00
_cell.angle_beta   90.00
_cell.angle_gamma   90.00
#
_symmetry.space_group_name_H-M   'P 1'
#
loop_
_entity.id
_entity.type
_entity.pdbx_description
1 polymer ?
#
loop_
_entity_poly.entity_id
_entity_poly.type
_entity_poly.pdbx_seq_one_letter_code
_entity_poly.pdbx_strand_id
1 'polypeptide(L)'
;FIARPDPVIEKGFFCDNQGVINSNGNSWRENRRPSISILRDFGMGKNLMEEKLSIFEYLRCLSKIEDKTKVDMRWPIQLMVANIINETLFGYRYDYDNCDPLINYVEAFAKLITDHSSSLFRFFASKFKWIRYIPIIKYYAVERHIENVNQLQGYILTNVDNALDKFDADQEPECFVHAYAIHVLYETISDISD
;
A
#
# COMPACT_ATOMS: atom_id res chain seq x y z
N PHE A 1 8.91 -14.69 -19.62
CA PHE A 1 8.00 -13.56 -19.42
C PHE A 1 8.64 -12.32 -20.03
N ILE A 2 8.12 -11.90 -21.19
CA ILE A 2 8.50 -10.67 -21.89
C ILE A 2 8.08 -9.49 -20.98
N ALA A 3 8.93 -8.47 -20.88
CA ALA A 3 8.77 -7.35 -19.94
C ALA A 3 7.39 -6.67 -20.04
N ARG A 4 6.89 -6.17 -18.91
CA ARG A 4 5.68 -5.32 -18.87
C ARG A 4 5.98 -4.03 -19.65
N PRO A 5 5.04 -3.50 -20.45
CA PRO A 5 5.26 -2.23 -21.13
C PRO A 5 5.64 -1.14 -20.11
N ASP A 6 6.65 -0.35 -20.44
CA ASP A 6 7.13 0.70 -19.54
C ASP A 6 5.99 1.67 -19.20
N PRO A 7 5.80 2.01 -17.91
CA PRO A 7 4.78 2.95 -17.51
C PRO A 7 5.06 4.29 -18.19
N VAL A 8 4.08 4.77 -18.97
CA VAL A 8 4.18 6.02 -19.74
C VAL A 8 4.35 7.26 -18.84
N ILE A 9 4.12 7.09 -17.54
CA ILE A 9 4.41 8.05 -16.48
C ILE A 9 5.43 7.40 -15.53
N GLU A 10 6.72 7.57 -15.82
CA GLU A 10 7.80 7.18 -14.90
C GLU A 10 7.72 7.97 -13.59
N LYS A 11 7.32 9.24 -13.64
CA LYS A 11 7.26 10.15 -12.47
C LYS A 11 5.83 10.42 -12.04
N GLY A 12 5.45 9.97 -10.86
CA GLY A 12 4.13 10.28 -10.26
C GLY A 12 3.40 9.11 -9.59
N PHE A 13 4.09 8.00 -9.37
CA PHE A 13 3.68 6.94 -8.46
C PHE A 13 4.60 6.93 -7.22
N PHE A 14 4.19 6.21 -6.17
CA PHE A 14 4.90 6.12 -4.89
C PHE A 14 6.43 6.04 -5.04
N CYS A 15 6.97 5.15 -5.88
CA CYS A 15 8.40 5.09 -6.15
C CYS A 15 8.68 4.74 -7.63
N ASP A 16 9.71 5.37 -8.21
CA ASP A 16 10.14 5.10 -9.59
C ASP A 16 10.76 3.69 -9.69
N ASN A 17 10.19 2.82 -10.52
CA ASN A 17 10.63 1.44 -10.77
C ASN A 17 10.88 0.57 -9.51
N GLN A 18 10.04 0.71 -8.47
CA GLN A 18 10.09 -0.11 -7.26
C GLN A 18 8.76 -0.83 -6.96
N GLY A 19 8.80 -1.73 -5.98
CA GLY A 19 7.65 -2.52 -5.54
C GLY A 19 7.33 -3.66 -6.51
N VAL A 20 6.09 -4.16 -6.49
CA VAL A 20 5.66 -5.29 -7.35
C VAL A 20 4.75 -4.85 -8.50
N ILE A 21 3.97 -3.78 -8.28
CA ILE A 21 2.97 -3.31 -9.25
C ILE A 21 3.60 -2.38 -10.30
N ASN A 22 4.57 -1.55 -9.91
CA ASN A 22 5.10 -0.48 -10.76
C ASN A 22 6.53 -0.72 -11.28
N SER A 23 7.17 -1.81 -10.86
CA SER A 23 8.53 -2.16 -11.27
C SER A 23 8.56 -3.08 -12.48
N ASN A 24 9.72 -3.08 -13.15
CA ASN A 24 10.05 -3.94 -14.28
C ASN A 24 11.44 -4.59 -14.10
N GLY A 25 11.75 -5.57 -14.95
CA GLY A 25 13.09 -6.16 -15.02
C GLY A 25 13.52 -6.88 -13.74
N ASN A 26 14.76 -6.61 -13.30
CA ASN A 26 15.34 -7.21 -12.10
C ASN A 26 14.65 -6.71 -10.83
N SER A 27 14.40 -5.40 -10.71
CA SER A 27 13.66 -4.81 -9.58
C SER A 27 12.32 -5.52 -9.33
N TRP A 28 11.56 -5.82 -10.39
CA TRP A 28 10.31 -6.59 -10.23
C TRP A 28 10.54 -8.00 -9.71
N ARG A 29 11.59 -8.69 -10.17
CA ARG A 29 11.90 -10.06 -9.72
C ARG A 29 12.36 -10.09 -8.28
N GLU A 30 13.24 -9.16 -7.91
CA GLU A 30 13.79 -8.96 -6.57
C GLU A 30 12.69 -8.62 -5.57
N ASN A 31 11.76 -7.72 -5.90
CA ASN A 31 10.66 -7.38 -4.99
C ASN A 31 9.58 -8.48 -4.94
N ARG A 32 9.22 -9.11 -6.08
CA ARG A 32 8.06 -10.01 -6.15
C ARG A 32 8.25 -11.31 -5.40
N ARG A 33 9.38 -12.00 -5.58
CA ARG A 33 9.56 -13.36 -5.01
C ARG A 33 9.55 -13.34 -3.48
N PRO A 34 10.33 -12.48 -2.80
CA PRO A 34 10.34 -12.39 -1.34
C PRO A 34 8.98 -11.95 -0.82
N SER A 35 8.37 -10.92 -1.43
CA SER A 35 7.05 -10.43 -1.01
C SER A 35 5.99 -11.55 -1.00
N ILE A 36 5.93 -12.37 -2.06
CA ILE A 36 4.97 -13.49 -2.12
C ILE A 36 5.29 -14.56 -1.06
N SER A 37 6.58 -14.88 -0.86
CA SER A 37 6.97 -15.86 0.15
C SER A 37 6.55 -15.39 1.53
N ILE A 38 6.94 -14.17 1.90
CA ILE A 38 6.64 -13.54 3.19
C ILE A 38 5.13 -13.50 3.43
N LEU A 39 4.34 -13.02 2.46
CA LEU A 39 2.88 -12.97 2.61
C LEU A 39 2.26 -14.35 2.86
N ARG A 40 2.75 -15.40 2.18
CA ARG A 40 2.29 -16.78 2.38
C ARG A 40 2.68 -17.34 3.75
N ASP A 41 3.81 -16.91 4.28
CA ASP A 41 4.28 -17.30 5.61
C ASP A 41 3.43 -16.61 6.69
N PHE A 42 3.03 -15.34 6.48
CA PHE A 42 2.06 -14.61 7.31
C PHE A 42 0.59 -15.04 7.15
N GLY A 43 0.34 -16.13 6.43
CA GLY A 43 -0.98 -16.76 6.33
C GLY A 43 -1.80 -16.38 5.11
N MET A 44 -1.30 -15.53 4.19
CA MET A 44 -2.02 -15.22 2.95
C MET A 44 -2.28 -16.50 2.13
N GLY A 45 -3.56 -16.85 1.97
CA GLY A 45 -3.99 -18.06 1.28
C GLY A 45 -4.04 -19.33 2.14
N LYS A 46 -3.95 -19.21 3.47
CA LYS A 46 -4.12 -20.31 4.45
C LYS A 46 -5.20 -19.95 5.47
N ASN A 47 -5.64 -20.94 6.26
CA ASN A 47 -6.62 -20.76 7.36
C ASN A 47 -6.17 -19.70 8.39
N LEU A 48 -4.87 -19.45 8.53
CA LEU A 48 -4.32 -18.41 9.42
C LEU A 48 -4.82 -16.99 9.06
N MET A 49 -5.15 -16.71 7.79
CA MET A 49 -5.78 -15.44 7.42
C MET A 49 -7.24 -15.36 7.87
N GLU A 50 -7.93 -16.51 7.96
CA GLU A 50 -9.29 -16.56 8.50
C GLU A 50 -9.30 -16.27 10.01
N GLU A 51 -8.26 -16.69 10.74
CA GLU A 51 -8.09 -16.34 12.16
C GLU A 51 -7.83 -14.84 12.35
N LYS A 52 -7.19 -14.18 11.38
CA LYS A 52 -7.02 -12.72 11.36
C LYS A 52 -8.33 -11.96 11.11
N LEU A 53 -9.37 -12.61 10.57
CA LEU A 53 -10.70 -12.02 10.46
C LEU A 53 -11.33 -11.92 11.85
N SER A 54 -11.23 -10.76 12.49
CA SER A 54 -12.00 -10.48 13.72
C SER A 54 -13.46 -10.22 13.36
N ILE A 55 -14.23 -11.31 13.22
CA ILE A 55 -15.69 -11.27 13.07
C ILE A 55 -16.32 -10.45 14.20
N PHE A 56 -15.73 -10.49 15.40
CA PHE A 56 -16.23 -9.75 16.56
C PHE A 56 -16.16 -8.23 16.39
N GLU A 57 -15.08 -7.70 15.82
CA GLU A 57 -14.95 -6.26 15.56
C GLU A 57 -15.92 -5.79 14.47
N TYR A 58 -16.07 -6.60 13.42
CA TYR A 58 -17.05 -6.37 12.37
C TYR A 58 -18.49 -6.39 12.91
N LEU A 59 -18.85 -7.39 13.73
CA LEU A 59 -20.16 -7.46 14.38
C LEU A 59 -20.39 -6.31 15.36
N ARG A 60 -19.33 -5.86 16.07
CA ARG A 60 -19.40 -4.67 16.93
C ARG A 60 -19.70 -3.42 16.11
N CYS A 61 -19.04 -3.24 14.96
CA CYS A 61 -19.33 -2.13 14.05
C CYS A 61 -20.79 -2.16 13.57
N LEU A 62 -21.30 -3.33 13.18
CA LEU A 62 -22.71 -3.50 12.78
C LEU A 62 -23.69 -3.23 13.93
N SER A 63 -23.33 -3.58 15.17
CA SER A 63 -24.19 -3.35 16.33
C SER A 63 -24.38 -1.86 16.66
N LYS A 64 -23.45 -1.00 16.21
CA LYS A 64 -23.51 0.46 16.41
C LYS A 64 -24.40 1.17 15.39
N ILE A 65 -24.89 0.48 14.36
CA ILE A 65 -25.77 1.08 13.34
C ILE A 65 -27.16 1.26 13.95
N GLU A 66 -27.56 2.52 14.17
CA GLU A 66 -28.84 2.88 14.78
C GLU A 66 -30.04 2.53 13.88
N ASP A 67 -29.95 2.84 12.58
CA ASP A 67 -31.00 2.54 11.60
C ASP A 67 -30.72 1.22 10.86
N LYS A 68 -31.26 0.12 11.39
CA LYS A 68 -31.16 -1.21 10.77
C LYS A 68 -31.94 -1.35 9.45
N THR A 69 -32.69 -0.33 9.02
CA THR A 69 -33.40 -0.35 7.73
C THR A 69 -32.55 0.23 6.59
N LYS A 70 -31.48 0.96 6.90
CA LYS A 70 -30.53 1.55 5.93
C LYS A 70 -29.09 1.27 6.35
N VAL A 71 -28.73 -0.01 6.26
CA VAL A 71 -27.38 -0.44 6.61
C VAL A 71 -26.41 -0.13 5.45
N ASP A 72 -25.48 0.80 5.68
CA ASP A 72 -24.32 0.99 4.79
C ASP A 72 -23.17 0.07 5.24
N MET A 73 -22.89 -0.94 4.42
CA MET A 73 -21.86 -1.94 4.67
C MET A 73 -20.46 -1.52 4.19
N ARG A 74 -20.36 -0.37 3.50
CA ARG A 74 -19.10 0.07 2.89
C ARG A 74 -17.99 0.19 3.92
N TRP A 75 -18.19 0.97 4.98
CA TRP A 75 -17.16 1.22 5.99
C TRP A 75 -16.84 0.01 6.88
N PRO A 76 -17.83 -0.75 7.39
CA PRO A 76 -17.55 -1.98 8.14
C PRO A 76 -16.63 -2.95 7.39
N ILE A 77 -16.87 -3.14 6.08
CA ILE A 77 -16.05 -4.02 5.24
C ILE A 77 -14.69 -3.39 4.94
N GLN A 78 -14.65 -2.09 4.56
CA GLN A 78 -13.40 -1.42 4.23
C GLN A 78 -12.44 -1.39 5.42
N LEU A 79 -12.92 -1.10 6.62
CA LEU A 79 -12.11 -1.08 7.84
C LEU A 79 -11.60 -2.47 8.22
N MET A 80 -12.44 -3.50 8.10
CA MET A 80 -12.03 -4.88 8.35
C MET A 80 -10.87 -5.29 7.43
N VAL A 81 -11.02 -5.07 6.12
CA VAL A 81 -9.98 -5.38 5.13
C VAL A 81 -8.72 -4.56 5.39
N ALA A 82 -8.87 -3.25 5.63
CA ALA A 82 -7.75 -2.36 5.86
C ALA A 82 -6.98 -2.71 7.16
N ASN A 83 -7.66 -3.16 8.21
CA ASN A 83 -7.02 -3.62 9.44
C ASN A 83 -6.24 -4.93 9.24
N ILE A 84 -6.74 -5.87 8.44
CA ILE A 84 -6.00 -7.10 8.12
C ILE A 84 -4.72 -6.77 7.33
N ILE A 85 -4.83 -5.82 6.40
CA ILE A 85 -3.67 -5.33 5.65
C ILE A 85 -2.67 -4.66 6.59
N ASN A 86 -3.11 -3.75 7.46
CA ASN A 86 -2.23 -3.06 8.41
C ASN A 86 -1.57 -4.02 9.41
N GLU A 87 -2.31 -5.01 9.92
CA GLU A 87 -1.74 -6.02 10.81
C GLU A 87 -0.69 -6.86 10.07
N THR A 88 -1.00 -7.27 8.83
CA THR A 88 -0.05 -8.06 8.05
C THR A 88 1.18 -7.24 7.67
N LEU A 89 1.03 -5.95 7.36
CA LEU A 89 2.14 -5.10 6.94
C LEU A 89 2.98 -4.57 8.10
N PHE A 90 2.33 -4.03 9.13
CA PHE A 90 2.92 -3.25 10.21
C PHE A 90 2.76 -3.89 11.60
N GLY A 91 2.03 -5.00 11.72
CA GLY A 91 1.88 -5.72 12.99
C GLY A 91 0.85 -5.12 13.95
N TYR A 92 -0.02 -4.21 13.50
CA TYR A 92 -1.06 -3.62 14.36
C TYR A 92 -2.37 -3.36 13.64
N ARG A 93 -3.45 -3.22 14.42
CA ARG A 93 -4.80 -2.86 13.95
C ARG A 93 -5.24 -1.54 14.56
N TYR A 94 -6.11 -0.81 13.85
CA TYR A 94 -6.81 0.33 14.42
C TYR A 94 -8.07 -0.12 15.15
N ASP A 95 -8.31 0.46 16.32
CA ASP A 95 -9.63 0.43 16.93
C ASP A 95 -10.64 1.12 16.03
N TYR A 96 -11.84 0.53 15.89
CA TYR A 96 -12.91 1.10 15.07
C TYR A 96 -13.33 2.51 15.52
N ASP A 97 -13.14 2.84 16.79
CA ASP A 97 -13.45 4.16 17.35
C ASP A 97 -12.34 5.20 17.11
N ASN A 98 -11.13 4.77 16.74
CA ASN A 98 -9.95 5.63 16.52
C ASN A 98 -9.29 5.33 15.16
N CYS A 99 -10.09 5.09 14.13
CA CYS A 99 -9.61 4.69 12.80
C CYS A 99 -9.57 5.83 11.78
N ASP A 100 -9.77 7.09 12.19
CA ASP A 100 -9.73 8.26 11.30
C ASP A 100 -8.48 8.32 10.41
N PRO A 101 -7.24 8.04 10.91
CA PRO A 101 -6.06 8.03 10.05
C PRO A 101 -6.16 6.99 8.92
N LEU A 102 -6.72 5.82 9.23
CA LEU A 102 -6.91 4.73 8.26
C LEU A 102 -8.02 5.06 7.26
N ILE A 103 -9.14 5.62 7.73
CA ILE A 103 -10.25 6.11 6.89
C ILE A 103 -9.71 7.14 5.90
N ASN A 104 -9.02 8.17 6.39
CA ASN A 104 -8.46 9.23 5.56
C ASN A 104 -7.49 8.67 4.51
N TYR A 105 -6.65 7.70 4.89
CA TYR A 105 -5.75 7.02 3.95
C TYR A 105 -6.52 6.26 2.86
N VAL A 106 -7.53 5.46 3.23
CA VAL A 106 -8.36 4.69 2.28
C VAL A 106 -9.11 5.61 1.32
N GLU A 107 -9.68 6.72 1.81
CA GLU A 107 -10.36 7.70 0.95
C GLU A 107 -9.40 8.42 0.00
N ALA A 108 -8.26 8.87 0.52
CA ALA A 108 -7.23 9.52 -0.29
C ALA A 108 -6.67 8.58 -1.36
N PHE A 109 -6.48 7.30 -1.03
CA PHE A 109 -6.05 6.27 -1.97
C PHE A 109 -7.12 5.97 -3.03
N ALA A 110 -8.38 5.84 -2.63
CA ALA A 110 -9.50 5.64 -3.56
C ALA A 110 -9.60 6.83 -4.54
N LYS A 111 -9.49 8.06 -4.02
CA LYS A 111 -9.46 9.27 -4.83
C LYS A 111 -8.28 9.29 -5.79
N LEU A 112 -7.09 8.86 -5.35
CA LEU A 112 -5.92 8.75 -6.23
C LEU A 112 -6.19 7.81 -7.41
N ILE A 113 -6.81 6.65 -7.16
CA ILE A 113 -7.16 5.68 -8.21
C ILE A 113 -8.20 6.28 -9.17
N THR A 114 -9.26 6.89 -8.64
CA THR A 114 -10.31 7.50 -9.46
C THR A 114 -9.78 8.67 -10.29
N ASP A 115 -8.96 9.53 -9.70
CA ASP A 115 -8.32 10.65 -10.41
C ASP A 115 -7.37 10.13 -11.49
N HIS A 116 -6.62 9.06 -11.22
CA HIS A 116 -5.74 8.43 -12.20
C HIS A 116 -6.54 7.87 -13.39
N SER A 117 -7.67 7.20 -13.15
CA SER A 117 -8.44 6.55 -14.22
C SER A 117 -9.30 7.52 -15.03
N SER A 118 -9.77 8.61 -14.41
CA SER A 118 -10.72 9.55 -15.02
C SER A 118 -10.10 10.82 -15.61
N SER A 119 -8.84 11.13 -15.28
CA SER A 119 -8.20 12.38 -15.72
C SER A 119 -7.75 12.34 -17.18
N LEU A 120 -8.50 13.03 -18.04
CA LEU A 120 -8.11 13.29 -19.44
C LEU A 120 -6.79 14.05 -19.52
N PHE A 121 -6.55 15.01 -18.62
CA PHE A 121 -5.30 15.78 -18.59
C PHE A 121 -4.07 14.88 -18.39
N ARG A 122 -4.16 13.86 -17.52
CA ARG A 122 -3.10 12.86 -17.36
C ARG A 122 -2.93 11.99 -18.59
N PHE A 123 -4.02 11.52 -19.19
CA PHE A 123 -3.96 10.74 -20.42
C PHE A 123 -3.23 11.52 -21.53
N PHE A 124 -3.58 12.80 -21.72
CA PHE A 124 -2.92 13.66 -22.69
C PHE A 124 -1.47 13.99 -22.32
N ALA A 125 -1.16 14.29 -21.05
CA ALA A 125 0.22 14.53 -20.59
C ALA A 125 1.11 13.28 -20.64
N SER A 126 0.50 12.09 -20.63
CA SER A 126 1.16 10.79 -20.83
C SER A 126 1.47 10.57 -22.31
N LYS A 127 0.50 10.80 -23.20
CA LYS A 127 0.68 10.61 -24.65
C LYS A 127 1.51 11.70 -25.32
N PHE A 128 1.39 12.95 -24.87
CA PHE A 128 2.02 14.12 -25.49
C PHE A 128 2.96 14.79 -24.51
N LYS A 129 4.24 14.38 -24.53
CA LYS A 129 5.27 14.86 -23.60
C LYS A 129 5.45 16.38 -23.61
N TRP A 130 5.18 17.05 -24.73
CA TRP A 130 5.30 18.50 -24.87
C TRP A 130 4.28 19.30 -24.04
N ILE A 131 3.12 18.71 -23.73
CA ILE A 131 2.07 19.36 -22.93
C ILE A 131 2.57 19.66 -21.50
N ARG A 132 3.57 18.92 -21.02
CA ARG A 132 4.22 19.13 -19.72
C ARG A 132 5.02 20.43 -19.62
N TYR A 133 5.29 21.13 -20.74
CA TYR A 133 5.95 22.44 -20.73
C TYR A 133 4.98 23.60 -20.47
N ILE A 134 3.66 23.38 -20.53
CA ILE A 134 2.67 24.41 -20.22
C ILE A 134 2.45 24.44 -18.70
N PRO A 135 2.76 25.53 -17.99
CA PRO A 135 2.79 25.56 -16.52
C PRO A 135 1.48 25.13 -15.85
N ILE A 136 0.35 25.61 -16.37
CA ILE A 136 -0.98 25.28 -15.82
C ILE A 136 -1.27 23.79 -15.97
N ILE A 137 -1.00 23.23 -17.15
CA ILE A 137 -1.28 21.81 -17.41
C ILE A 137 -0.31 20.92 -16.63
N LYS A 138 0.95 21.33 -16.48
CA LYS A 138 1.93 20.65 -15.65
C LYS A 138 1.48 20.56 -14.19
N TYR A 139 0.95 21.66 -13.63
CA TYR A 139 0.45 21.69 -12.26
C TYR A 139 -0.70 20.70 -12.06
N TYR A 140 -1.75 20.77 -12.89
CA TYR A 140 -2.93 19.91 -12.74
C TYR A 140 -2.69 18.45 -13.14
N ALA A 141 -1.83 18.19 -14.13
CA ALA A 141 -1.60 16.83 -14.63
C ALA A 141 -0.50 16.07 -13.87
N VAL A 142 0.44 16.77 -13.21
CA VAL A 142 1.63 16.16 -12.60
C VAL A 142 1.83 16.63 -11.16
N GLU A 143 1.99 17.93 -10.90
CA GLU A 143 2.47 18.42 -9.59
C GLU A 143 1.47 18.17 -8.45
N ARG A 144 0.19 18.55 -8.64
CA ARG A 144 -0.89 18.29 -7.67
C ARG A 144 -1.02 16.81 -7.29
N HIS A 145 -0.69 15.94 -8.23
CA HIS A 145 -0.77 14.51 -8.03
C HIS A 145 0.41 13.95 -7.26
N ILE A 146 1.61 14.48 -7.49
CA ILE A 146 2.79 14.15 -6.69
C ILE A 146 2.54 14.56 -5.24
N GLU A 147 1.94 15.73 -4.98
CA GLU A 147 1.58 16.14 -3.61
C GLU A 147 0.64 15.16 -2.91
N ASN A 148 -0.43 14.71 -3.59
CA ASN A 148 -1.34 13.71 -3.02
C ASN A 148 -0.65 12.36 -2.76
N VAL A 149 0.25 11.94 -3.66
CA VAL A 149 1.04 10.71 -3.48
C VAL A 149 2.00 10.83 -2.30
N ASN A 150 2.66 11.99 -2.14
CA ASN A 150 3.57 12.24 -1.03
C ASN A 150 2.85 12.18 0.33
N GLN A 151 1.60 12.67 0.41
CA GLN A 151 0.80 12.53 1.62
C GLN A 151 0.51 11.06 1.97
N LEU A 152 0.12 10.26 0.98
CA LEU A 152 -0.09 8.82 1.15
C LEU A 152 1.22 8.10 1.53
N GLN A 153 2.35 8.52 0.96
CA GLN A 153 3.66 8.01 1.35
C GLN A 153 4.02 8.33 2.79
N GLY A 154 3.73 9.54 3.26
CA GLY A 154 3.98 9.93 4.64
C GLY A 154 3.31 8.97 5.64
N TYR A 155 2.07 8.56 5.36
CA TYR A 155 1.37 7.57 6.16
C TYR A 155 2.10 6.21 6.18
N ILE A 156 2.49 5.70 5.01
CA ILE A 156 3.21 4.42 4.91
C ILE A 156 4.55 4.50 5.64
N LEU A 157 5.35 5.55 5.40
CA LEU A 157 6.66 5.72 6.00
C LEU A 157 6.57 5.78 7.53
N THR A 158 5.63 6.55 8.06
CA THR A 158 5.40 6.63 9.51
C THR A 158 5.11 5.25 10.11
N ASN A 159 4.31 4.42 9.43
CA ASN A 159 3.97 3.09 9.92
C ASN A 159 5.10 2.08 9.75
N VAL A 160 5.92 2.23 8.70
CA VAL A 160 7.17 1.45 8.54
C VAL A 160 8.13 1.78 9.68
N ASP A 161 8.36 3.06 9.96
CA ASP A 161 9.26 3.51 11.02
C ASP A 161 8.80 2.97 12.39
N ASN A 162 7.50 3.13 12.71
CA ASN A 162 6.92 2.59 13.95
C ASN A 162 7.03 1.05 14.05
N ALA A 163 6.95 0.33 12.94
CA ALA A 163 7.15 -1.12 12.92
C ALA A 163 8.63 -1.45 13.14
N LEU A 164 9.55 -0.72 12.50
CA LEU A 164 10.99 -0.91 12.63
C LEU A 164 11.53 -0.54 14.02
N ASP A 165 10.87 0.34 14.77
CA ASP A 165 11.24 0.63 16.16
C ASP A 165 11.17 -0.62 17.08
N LYS A 166 10.35 -1.61 16.71
CA LYS A 166 10.21 -2.89 17.42
C LYS A 166 11.00 -4.02 16.74
N PHE A 167 11.78 -3.71 15.71
CA PHE A 167 12.47 -4.71 14.92
C PHE A 167 13.63 -5.33 15.72
N ASP A 168 13.63 -6.66 15.79
CA ASP A 168 14.74 -7.45 16.31
C ASP A 168 15.07 -8.54 15.28
N ALA A 169 16.31 -8.57 14.80
CA ALA A 169 16.76 -9.49 13.76
C ALA A 169 16.92 -10.94 14.27
N ASP A 170 17.04 -11.13 15.59
CA ASP A 170 17.19 -12.43 16.22
C ASP A 170 15.83 -13.08 16.57
N GLN A 171 14.73 -12.32 16.44
CA GLN A 171 13.37 -12.80 16.72
C GLN A 171 12.60 -13.13 15.44
N GLU A 172 11.54 -13.94 15.58
CA GLU A 172 10.63 -14.24 14.48
C GLU A 172 9.89 -12.96 14.05
N PRO A 173 9.82 -12.64 12.75
CA PRO A 173 9.21 -11.41 12.30
C PRO A 173 7.69 -11.40 12.57
N GLU A 174 7.20 -10.36 13.23
CA GLU A 174 5.78 -10.23 13.57
C GLU A 174 4.94 -9.70 12.40
N CYS A 175 5.58 -8.97 11.47
CA CYS A 175 4.91 -8.36 10.34
C CYS A 175 5.77 -8.39 9.06
N PHE A 176 5.14 -8.04 7.93
CA PHE A 176 5.81 -7.99 6.64
C PHE A 176 7.04 -7.09 6.64
N VAL A 177 6.97 -5.91 7.28
CA VAL A 177 8.10 -4.97 7.34
C VAL A 177 9.33 -5.62 8.01
N HIS A 178 9.15 -6.33 9.12
CA HIS A 178 10.25 -7.05 9.79
C HIS A 178 10.85 -8.14 8.89
N ALA A 179 10.00 -8.99 8.31
CA ALA A 179 10.46 -10.07 7.45
C ALA A 179 11.17 -9.56 6.19
N TYR A 180 10.69 -8.45 5.62
CA TYR A 180 11.30 -7.82 4.47
C TYR A 180 12.64 -7.14 4.84
N ALA A 181 12.72 -6.51 6.02
CA ALA A 181 13.98 -5.95 6.51
C ALA A 181 15.04 -7.03 6.71
N ILE A 182 14.67 -8.18 7.29
CA ILE A 182 15.56 -9.35 7.42
C ILE A 182 16.06 -9.80 6.05
N HIS A 183 15.17 -9.93 5.06
CA HIS A 183 15.55 -10.31 3.71
C HIS A 183 16.59 -9.35 3.10
N VAL A 184 16.36 -8.04 3.21
CA VAL A 184 17.28 -7.02 2.70
C VAL A 184 18.63 -7.07 3.42
N LEU A 185 18.66 -7.31 4.73
CA LEU A 185 19.91 -7.49 5.48
C LEU A 185 20.69 -8.70 4.98
N TYR A 186 20.03 -9.84 4.76
CA TYR A 186 20.67 -11.04 4.23
C TYR A 186 21.25 -10.84 2.82
N GLU A 187 20.52 -10.18 1.92
CA GLU A 187 21.03 -9.84 0.59
C GLU A 187 22.26 -8.92 0.68
N THR A 188 22.18 -7.88 1.50
CA THR A 188 23.30 -6.92 1.67
C THR A 188 24.56 -7.60 2.21
N ILE A 189 24.42 -8.53 3.16
CA ILE A 189 25.56 -9.29 3.71
C ILE A 189 26.15 -10.24 2.66
N SER A 190 25.29 -10.89 1.86
CA SER A 190 25.73 -11.82 0.81
C SER A 190 26.54 -11.10 -0.26
N ASP A 191 26.10 -9.92 -0.69
CA ASP A 191 26.79 -9.08 -1.68
C ASP A 191 28.14 -8.54 -1.18
N ILE A 192 28.35 -8.40 0.14
CA ILE A 192 29.63 -7.97 0.73
C ILE A 192 30.63 -9.14 0.83
N SER A 193 30.13 -10.38 0.88
CA SER A 193 30.97 -11.59 1.03
C SER A 193 31.49 -12.18 -0.28
N ASP A 194 30.98 -11.71 -1.43
CA ASP A 194 31.41 -12.07 -2.79
C ASP A 194 32.39 -11.05 -3.40
#